data_AF-A0A9P9ERN3-F1
#
_entry.id   AF-A0A9P9ERN3-F1
#
_cell.length_a   1.000
_cell.length_b   1.000
_cell.length_c   1.000
_cell.angle_alpha   90.00
_cell.angle_beta   90.00
_cell.angle_gamma   90.00
#
_symmetry.space_group_name_H-M   'P 1'
#
loop_
_entity.id
_entity.type
_entity.pdbx_description
1 polymer ?
#
loop_
_entity_poly.entity_id
_entity_poly.type
_entity_poly.pdbx_seq_one_letter_code
_entity_poly.pdbx_strand_id
1 'polypeptide(L)'
;MPSRSTRLPTGRLEDPIHNILEVIGMLRGIQTTLSSIMPGILRSDFALLFTASGLWRSLPSCTMLICLSRLPSLENSVLSLDTWDAIDELRAFMETAVPASSLEHHAKAVEKLFECAKLIAVAGVYFEAGGVVVFMYSIYETILMDIGARRPHALVILTYYAIFLATMEKNFWYSRG
;
A
#
# COMPACT_ATOMS: atom_id res chain seq x y z
N MET A 1 -21.47 10.99 25.18
CA MET A 1 -21.55 11.63 23.85
C MET A 1 -21.93 10.55 22.85
N PRO A 2 -22.96 10.76 22.00
CA PRO A 2 -23.37 9.74 21.05
C PRO A 2 -22.35 9.68 19.91
N SER A 3 -21.80 8.49 19.65
CA SER A 3 -20.94 8.21 18.50
C SER A 3 -21.75 8.45 17.23
N ARG A 4 -21.45 9.53 16.49
CA ARG A 4 -21.97 9.71 15.13
C ARG A 4 -21.51 8.52 14.30
N SER A 5 -22.47 7.71 13.86
CA SER A 5 -22.23 6.71 12.82
C SER A 5 -21.75 7.44 11.56
N THR A 6 -20.49 7.26 11.19
CA THR A 6 -19.89 7.79 9.95
C THR A 6 -20.33 7.02 8.69
N ARG A 7 -21.25 6.06 8.87
CA ARG A 7 -21.79 5.22 7.81
C ARG A 7 -23.19 5.70 7.44
N LEU A 8 -23.38 5.93 6.14
CA LEU A 8 -24.69 6.11 5.51
C LEU A 8 -25.55 4.85 5.71
N PRO A 9 -26.89 4.96 5.58
CA PRO A 9 -27.81 3.82 5.68
C PRO A 9 -27.51 2.68 4.70
N THR A 10 -26.75 2.97 3.64
CA THR A 10 -26.27 2.01 2.62
C THR A 10 -25.00 1.26 3.04
N GLY A 11 -24.47 1.52 4.24
CA GLY A 11 -23.20 0.97 4.73
C GLY A 11 -21.95 1.71 4.22
N ARG A 12 -22.11 2.71 3.36
CA ARG A 12 -21.01 3.50 2.77
C ARG A 12 -20.54 4.63 3.69
N LEU A 13 -19.26 4.95 3.61
CA LEU A 13 -18.65 6.10 4.29
C LEU A 13 -19.13 7.43 3.69
N GLU A 14 -19.40 8.44 4.53
CA GLU A 14 -19.84 9.77 4.09
C GLU A 14 -18.78 10.51 3.24
N ASP A 15 -17.50 10.41 3.60
CA ASP A 15 -16.37 10.90 2.81
C ASP A 15 -15.25 9.85 2.75
N PRO A 16 -15.24 8.98 1.72
CA PRO A 16 -14.26 7.89 1.64
C PRO A 16 -12.82 8.40 1.44
N ILE A 17 -12.64 9.58 0.83
CA ILE A 17 -11.31 10.17 0.63
C ILE A 17 -10.78 10.70 1.95
N HIS A 18 -11.61 11.39 2.73
CA HIS A 18 -11.21 11.85 4.05
C HIS A 18 -10.87 10.67 4.97
N ASN A 19 -11.73 9.64 4.99
CA ASN A 19 -11.55 8.49 5.88
C ASN A 19 -10.29 7.67 5.54
N ILE A 20 -9.96 7.49 4.26
CA ILE A 20 -8.71 6.80 3.90
C ILE A 20 -7.48 7.62 4.29
N LEU A 21 -7.55 8.95 4.21
CA LEU A 21 -6.48 9.83 4.66
C LEU A 21 -6.29 9.78 6.19
N GLU A 22 -7.38 9.68 6.96
CA GLU A 22 -7.31 9.45 8.41
C GLU A 22 -6.62 8.12 8.75
N VAL A 23 -6.99 7.03 8.07
CA VAL A 23 -6.37 5.72 8.24
C VAL A 23 -4.87 5.78 7.90
N ILE A 24 -4.51 6.43 6.80
CA ILE A 24 -3.11 6.64 6.42
C ILE A 24 -2.36 7.42 7.51
N GLY A 25 -2.97 8.49 8.05
CA GLY A 25 -2.40 9.28 9.14
C GLY A 25 -2.13 8.45 10.39
N MET A 26 -3.11 7.63 10.79
CA MET A 26 -2.97 6.69 11.92
C MET A 26 -1.83 5.69 11.69
N LEU A 27 -1.76 5.07 10.52
CA LEU A 27 -0.73 4.09 10.18
C LEU A 27 0.68 4.70 10.16
N ARG A 28 0.82 5.92 9.66
CA ARG A 28 2.10 6.67 9.72
C ARG A 28 2.50 6.98 11.17
N GLY A 29 1.54 7.32 12.03
CA GLY A 29 1.77 7.50 13.46
C GLY A 29 2.30 6.22 14.12
N ILE A 30 1.64 5.09 13.87
CA ILE A 30 2.07 3.77 14.35
C ILE A 30 3.47 3.43 13.83
N GLN A 31 3.71 3.62 12.53
CA GLN A 31 5.01 3.34 11.91
C GLN A 31 6.13 4.19 12.53
N THR A 32 5.85 5.46 12.85
CA THR A 32 6.81 6.36 13.50
C THR A 32 7.15 5.85 14.91
N THR A 33 6.14 5.42 15.68
CA THR A 33 6.34 4.82 17.01
C THR A 33 7.09 3.49 16.93
N LEU A 34 6.77 2.63 15.97
CA LEU A 34 7.48 1.35 15.80
C LEU A 34 8.94 1.55 15.38
N SER A 35 9.22 2.57 14.56
CA SER A 35 10.57 2.90 14.10
C SER A 35 11.52 3.26 15.23
N SER A 36 11.04 3.96 16.26
CA SER A 36 11.88 4.34 17.40
C SER A 36 12.26 3.16 18.29
N ILE A 37 11.41 2.13 18.37
CA ILE A 37 11.64 0.94 19.21
C ILE A 37 12.22 -0.26 18.45
N MET A 38 12.31 -0.19 17.11
CA MET A 38 12.77 -1.31 16.30
C MET A 38 14.13 -1.89 16.69
N PRO A 39 15.17 -1.08 17.02
CA PRO A 39 16.45 -1.63 17.43
C PRO A 39 16.35 -2.55 18.66
N GLY A 40 15.38 -2.30 19.55
CA GLY A 40 15.09 -3.16 20.69
C GLY A 40 14.32 -4.41 20.29
N ILE A 41 13.31 -4.28 19.41
CA ILE A 41 12.52 -5.41 18.89
C ILE A 41 13.42 -6.42 18.17
N LEU A 42 14.34 -5.96 17.33
CA LEU A 42 15.28 -6.82 16.59
C LEU A 42 16.28 -7.57 17.49
N ARG A 43 16.40 -7.17 18.76
CA ARG A 43 17.22 -7.86 19.77
C ARG A 43 16.40 -8.75 20.71
N SER A 44 15.08 -8.81 20.51
CA SER A 44 14.16 -9.61 21.31
C SER A 44 13.75 -10.89 20.59
N ASP A 45 13.02 -11.76 21.27
CA ASP A 45 12.44 -12.97 20.68
C ASP A 45 11.45 -12.66 19.53
N PHE A 46 10.96 -11.41 19.45
CA PHE A 46 10.12 -10.95 18.35
C PHE A 46 10.88 -10.66 17.05
N ALA A 47 12.22 -10.69 17.06
CA ALA A 47 13.03 -10.39 15.87
C ALA A 47 12.66 -11.23 14.65
N LEU A 48 12.25 -12.48 14.87
CA LEU A 48 11.82 -13.39 13.80
C LEU A 48 10.55 -12.93 13.09
N LEU A 49 9.62 -12.26 13.79
CA LEU A 49 8.39 -11.74 13.17
C LEU A 49 8.68 -10.66 12.13
N PHE A 50 9.79 -9.92 12.28
CA PHE A 50 10.16 -8.81 11.40
C PHE A 50 11.16 -9.22 10.33
N THR A 51 12.05 -10.16 10.64
CA THR A 51 13.09 -10.65 9.72
C THR A 51 12.58 -11.75 8.78
N ALA A 52 11.61 -12.57 9.21
CA ALA A 52 11.02 -13.63 8.38
C ALA A 52 9.90 -13.13 7.45
N SER A 53 9.11 -12.13 7.89
CA SER A 53 8.02 -11.56 7.08
C SER A 53 8.53 -10.65 5.95
N GLY A 54 9.81 -10.25 5.98
CA GLY A 54 10.42 -9.38 4.98
C GLY A 54 9.76 -8.00 4.84
N LEU A 55 8.81 -7.68 5.71
CA LEU A 55 7.98 -6.49 5.65
C LEU A 55 8.75 -5.22 6.06
N TRP A 56 9.81 -5.39 6.85
CA TRP A 56 10.69 -4.31 7.31
C TRP A 56 11.95 -4.22 6.46
N ARG A 57 11.88 -3.34 5.45
CA ARG A 57 12.89 -3.04 4.41
C ARG A 57 14.26 -2.53 4.89
N SER A 58 14.53 -2.48 6.19
CA SER A 58 15.80 -1.94 6.70
C SER A 58 16.95 -2.97 6.69
N LEU A 59 16.68 -4.26 6.44
CA LEU A 59 17.74 -5.25 6.27
C LEU A 59 17.92 -5.62 4.79
N PRO A 60 19.14 -5.52 4.23
CA PRO A 60 19.45 -5.97 2.88
C PRO A 60 19.56 -7.50 2.88
N SER A 61 18.43 -8.19 3.04
CA SER A 61 18.39 -9.64 2.88
C SER A 61 18.39 -9.94 1.37
N CYS A 62 19.58 -10.33 0.87
CA CYS A 62 19.87 -10.62 -0.55
C CYS A 62 18.83 -11.52 -1.25
N THR A 63 18.10 -12.35 -0.50
CA THR A 63 17.08 -13.27 -1.01
C THR A 63 15.82 -12.56 -1.54
N MET A 64 15.37 -11.48 -0.90
CA MET A 64 14.20 -10.69 -1.36
C MET A 64 14.54 -9.83 -2.58
N LEU A 65 15.78 -9.33 -2.65
CA LEU A 65 16.27 -8.55 -3.79
C LEU A 65 16.28 -9.40 -5.08
N ILE A 66 16.58 -10.69 -4.95
CA ILE A 66 16.56 -11.66 -6.07
C ILE A 66 15.12 -12.03 -6.45
N CYS A 67 14.22 -12.29 -5.49
CA CYS A 67 12.80 -12.54 -5.79
C CYS A 67 12.08 -11.32 -6.40
N LEU A 68 12.51 -10.11 -6.08
CA LEU A 68 12.02 -8.88 -6.69
C LEU A 68 12.70 -8.57 -8.04
N SER A 69 13.72 -9.29 -8.48
CA SER A 69 14.39 -8.97 -9.75
C SER A 69 13.64 -9.51 -10.99
N ARG A 70 12.77 -10.52 -10.80
CA ARG A 70 11.90 -11.07 -11.85
C ARG A 70 10.43 -10.82 -11.52
N LEU A 71 9.59 -10.68 -12.55
CA LEU A 71 8.15 -10.62 -12.38
C LEU A 71 7.64 -11.99 -11.90
N PRO A 72 7.00 -12.07 -10.72
CA PRO A 72 6.44 -13.33 -10.23
C PRO A 72 5.20 -13.72 -11.05
N SER A 73 4.96 -15.03 -11.17
CA SER A 73 3.74 -15.55 -11.79
C SER A 73 2.52 -15.14 -10.97
N LEU A 74 1.43 -14.82 -11.67
CA LEU A 74 0.15 -14.45 -11.07
C LEU A 74 -0.84 -15.62 -10.97
N GLU A 75 -0.50 -16.80 -11.50
CA GLU A 75 -1.42 -17.97 -11.56
C GLU A 75 -1.94 -18.42 -10.19
N ASN A 76 -1.15 -18.24 -9.13
CA ASN A 76 -1.53 -18.56 -7.74
C ASN A 76 -1.66 -17.31 -6.85
N SER A 77 -1.79 -16.14 -7.48
CA SER A 77 -1.96 -14.87 -6.80
C SER A 77 -3.43 -14.52 -6.64
N VAL A 78 -3.71 -13.67 -5.65
CA VAL A 78 -5.01 -13.02 -5.46
C VAL A 78 -5.21 -11.81 -6.38
N LEU A 79 -4.18 -11.46 -7.15
CA LEU A 79 -4.19 -10.38 -8.13
C LEU A 79 -4.70 -10.87 -9.50
N SER A 80 -5.22 -9.95 -10.31
CA SER A 80 -5.65 -10.24 -11.68
C SER A 80 -4.44 -10.45 -12.61
N LEU A 81 -4.58 -11.30 -13.63
CA LEU A 81 -3.47 -11.66 -14.53
C LEU A 81 -2.90 -10.48 -15.33
N ASP A 82 -3.69 -9.42 -15.52
CA ASP A 82 -3.35 -8.17 -16.19
C ASP A 82 -2.67 -7.13 -15.27
N THR A 83 -2.40 -7.46 -14.01
CA THR A 83 -1.87 -6.50 -13.02
C THR A 83 -0.56 -5.84 -13.48
N TRP A 84 0.34 -6.57 -14.14
CA TRP A 84 1.62 -6.02 -14.60
C TRP A 84 1.42 -5.00 -15.72
N ASP A 85 0.62 -5.37 -16.73
CA ASP A 85 0.32 -4.50 -17.86
C ASP A 85 -0.39 -3.22 -17.39
N ALA A 86 -1.37 -3.35 -16.48
CA ALA A 86 -2.09 -2.21 -15.93
C ALA A 86 -1.17 -1.23 -15.17
N ILE A 87 -0.18 -1.74 -14.41
CA ILE A 87 0.78 -0.87 -13.71
C ILE A 87 1.74 -0.18 -14.67
N ASP A 88 2.14 -0.84 -15.76
CA ASP A 88 2.97 -0.20 -16.79
C ASP A 88 2.18 0.86 -17.59
N GLU A 89 0.90 0.61 -17.88
CA GLU A 89 -0.02 1.63 -18.42
C GLU A 89 -0.18 2.82 -17.46
N LEU A 90 -0.31 2.56 -16.17
CA LEU A 90 -0.37 3.61 -15.14
C LEU A 90 0.91 4.46 -15.15
N ARG A 91 2.09 3.84 -15.30
CA ARG A 91 3.37 4.56 -15.37
C ARG A 91 3.39 5.50 -16.58
N ALA A 92 3.03 4.99 -17.76
CA ALA A 92 2.95 5.79 -18.99
C ALA A 92 1.92 6.93 -18.86
N PHE A 93 0.79 6.68 -18.21
CA PHE A 93 -0.19 7.72 -17.91
C PHE A 93 0.38 8.81 -17.01
N MET A 94 1.13 8.46 -15.96
CA MET A 94 1.72 9.48 -15.07
C MET A 94 2.72 10.38 -15.79
N GLU A 95 3.55 9.82 -16.67
CA GLU A 95 4.53 10.58 -17.47
C GLU A 95 3.88 11.61 -18.40
N THR A 96 2.65 11.34 -18.86
CA THR A 96 1.93 12.21 -19.79
C THR A 96 0.97 13.18 -19.08
N ALA A 97 0.35 12.77 -17.98
CA ALA A 97 -0.72 13.52 -17.32
C ALA A 97 -0.25 14.38 -16.13
N VAL A 98 0.94 14.12 -15.57
CA VAL A 98 1.43 14.82 -14.37
C VAL A 98 2.42 15.92 -14.76
N PRO A 99 2.30 17.15 -14.22
CA PRO A 99 3.29 18.20 -14.41
C PRO A 99 4.69 17.77 -13.94
N ALA A 100 5.74 18.16 -14.66
CA ALA A 100 7.12 17.78 -14.35
C ALA A 100 7.55 18.09 -12.90
N SER A 101 7.02 19.16 -12.30
CA SER A 101 7.30 19.54 -10.91
C SER A 101 6.81 18.53 -9.86
N SER A 102 5.77 17.75 -10.19
CA SER A 102 5.15 16.78 -9.28
C SER A 102 5.38 15.33 -9.72
N LEU A 103 5.94 15.11 -10.91
CA LEU A 103 6.10 13.81 -11.53
C LEU A 103 6.94 12.86 -10.68
N GLU A 104 8.01 13.33 -10.04
CA GLU A 104 8.90 12.48 -9.23
C GLU A 104 8.15 11.75 -8.10
N HIS A 105 7.34 12.47 -7.33
CA HIS A 105 6.58 11.87 -6.23
C HIS A 105 5.50 10.91 -6.73
N HIS A 106 4.90 11.18 -7.89
CA HIS A 106 3.89 10.32 -8.50
C HIS A 106 4.51 9.05 -9.06
N ALA A 107 5.65 9.16 -9.75
CA ALA A 107 6.42 8.03 -10.25
C ALA A 107 6.83 7.11 -9.09
N LYS A 108 7.35 7.67 -8.00
CA LYS A 108 7.68 6.90 -6.79
C LYS A 108 6.46 6.25 -6.14
N ALA A 109 5.28 6.87 -6.18
CA ALA A 109 4.05 6.23 -5.70
C ALA A 109 3.65 5.04 -6.60
N VAL A 110 3.79 5.15 -7.93
CA VAL A 110 3.58 4.01 -8.84
C VAL A 110 4.60 2.90 -8.59
N GLU A 111 5.87 3.23 -8.32
CA GLU A 111 6.88 2.24 -7.93
C GLU A 111 6.49 1.52 -6.63
N LYS A 112 5.96 2.24 -5.63
CA LYS A 112 5.46 1.62 -4.39
C LYS A 112 4.27 0.71 -4.65
N LEU A 113 3.35 1.07 -5.55
CA LEU A 113 2.26 0.19 -5.99
C LEU A 113 2.80 -1.09 -6.62
N PHE A 114 3.76 -0.96 -7.53
CA PHE A 114 4.41 -2.09 -8.18
C PHE A 114 5.09 -3.03 -7.19
N GLU A 115 5.81 -2.47 -6.21
CA GLU A 115 6.42 -3.25 -5.15
C GLU A 115 5.37 -3.98 -4.29
N CYS A 116 4.24 -3.33 -3.95
CA CYS A 116 3.13 -3.98 -3.24
C CYS A 116 2.57 -5.15 -4.03
N ALA A 117 2.29 -4.95 -5.32
CA ALA A 117 1.81 -6.00 -6.21
C ALA A 117 2.76 -7.20 -6.24
N LYS A 118 4.07 -6.96 -6.26
CA LYS A 118 5.08 -8.03 -6.21
C LYS A 118 5.10 -8.76 -4.88
N LEU A 119 4.97 -8.06 -3.75
CA LEU A 119 4.88 -8.70 -2.44
C LEU A 119 3.66 -9.62 -2.36
N ILE A 120 2.51 -9.15 -2.84
CA ILE A 120 1.27 -9.93 -2.89
C ILE A 120 1.45 -11.15 -3.81
N ALA A 121 2.02 -10.95 -5.01
CA ALA A 121 2.21 -12.02 -5.99
C ALA A 121 3.22 -13.09 -5.51
N VAL A 122 4.33 -12.70 -4.88
CA VAL A 122 5.31 -13.64 -4.32
C VAL A 122 4.70 -14.46 -3.18
N ALA A 123 3.87 -13.84 -2.34
CA ALA A 123 3.22 -14.55 -1.25
C ALA A 123 2.02 -15.41 -1.70
N GLY A 124 1.45 -15.12 -2.88
CA GLY A 124 0.35 -15.86 -3.47
C GLY A 124 -0.88 -15.87 -2.55
N VAL A 125 -1.45 -17.06 -2.35
CA VAL A 125 -2.59 -17.27 -1.43
C VAL A 125 -2.26 -17.01 0.05
N TYR A 126 -0.98 -16.95 0.42
CA TYR A 126 -0.52 -16.69 1.79
C TYR A 126 -0.10 -15.24 2.03
N PHE A 127 -0.55 -14.30 1.18
CA PHE A 127 -0.20 -12.90 1.37
C PHE A 127 -0.68 -12.37 2.72
N GLU A 128 0.14 -11.52 3.33
CA GLU A 128 -0.18 -10.85 4.59
C GLU A 128 -0.71 -9.44 4.31
N ALA A 129 -1.62 -8.96 5.16
CA ALA A 129 -2.14 -7.59 5.10
C ALA A 129 -1.04 -6.53 5.07
N GLY A 130 0.09 -6.79 5.75
CA GLY A 130 1.24 -5.91 5.75
C GLY A 130 1.75 -5.56 4.35
N GLY A 131 1.70 -6.50 3.40
CA GLY A 131 2.15 -6.31 2.02
C GLY A 131 1.30 -5.31 1.23
N VAL A 132 0.06 -5.08 1.66
CA VAL A 132 -0.84 -4.07 1.08
C VAL A 132 -0.77 -2.76 1.87
N VAL A 133 -0.74 -2.85 3.21
CA VAL A 133 -0.72 -1.68 4.11
C VAL A 133 0.58 -0.88 3.99
N VAL A 134 1.68 -1.50 3.53
CA VAL A 134 2.97 -0.82 3.31
C VAL A 134 2.86 0.39 2.40
N PHE A 135 1.96 0.38 1.42
CA PHE A 135 1.73 1.52 0.54
C PHE A 135 1.31 2.77 1.33
N MET A 136 0.37 2.63 2.27
CA MET A 136 -0.25 3.74 3.00
C MET A 136 0.77 4.58 3.77
N TYR A 137 1.76 3.94 4.40
CA TYR A 137 2.77 4.65 5.19
C TYR A 137 4.07 4.94 4.43
N SER A 138 4.20 4.55 3.15
CA SER A 138 5.44 4.71 2.36
C SER A 138 5.37 5.74 1.22
N ILE A 139 4.19 6.20 0.83
CA ILE A 139 4.03 7.26 -0.17
C ILE A 139 4.42 8.64 0.40
N TYR A 140 4.73 9.59 -0.48
CA TYR A 140 5.08 10.97 -0.09
C TYR A 140 3.86 11.75 0.41
N GLU A 141 4.09 12.72 1.32
CA GLU A 141 3.02 13.60 1.82
C GLU A 141 2.39 14.45 0.73
N THR A 142 3.15 14.83 -0.30
CA THR A 142 2.64 15.51 -1.49
C THR A 142 1.52 14.75 -2.18
N ILE A 143 1.64 13.43 -2.28
CA ILE A 143 0.59 12.56 -2.84
C ILE A 143 -0.66 12.56 -1.96
N LEU A 144 -0.50 12.57 -0.63
CA LEU A 144 -1.64 12.66 0.29
C LEU A 144 -2.37 14.00 0.16
N MET A 145 -1.62 15.10 0.02
CA MET A 145 -2.19 16.40 -0.26
C MET A 145 -2.93 16.42 -1.60
N ASP A 146 -2.38 15.82 -2.64
CA ASP A 146 -3.02 15.73 -3.95
C ASP A 146 -4.28 14.85 -3.92
N ILE A 147 -4.30 13.74 -3.15
CA ILE A 147 -5.49 12.93 -2.88
C ILE A 147 -6.55 13.78 -2.14
N GLY A 148 -6.17 14.49 -1.08
CA GLY A 148 -7.08 15.35 -0.31
C GLY A 148 -7.65 16.50 -1.14
N ALA A 149 -6.84 17.05 -2.05
CA ALA A 149 -7.26 18.04 -3.05
C ALA A 149 -8.01 17.43 -4.25
N ARG A 150 -8.25 16.11 -4.24
CA ARG A 150 -8.96 15.35 -5.27
C ARG A 150 -8.36 15.55 -6.67
N ARG A 151 -7.03 15.64 -6.76
CA ARG A 151 -6.33 15.74 -8.04
C ARG A 151 -6.51 14.45 -8.85
N PRO A 152 -6.90 14.52 -10.14
CA PRO A 152 -7.22 13.32 -10.92
C PRO A 152 -6.11 12.28 -10.94
N HIS A 153 -4.85 12.68 -11.17
CA HIS A 153 -3.71 11.77 -11.20
C HIS A 153 -3.50 11.02 -9.88
N ALA A 154 -3.70 11.67 -8.74
CA ALA A 154 -3.53 11.05 -7.43
C ALA A 154 -4.69 10.10 -7.10
N LEU A 155 -5.91 10.44 -7.55
CA LEU A 155 -7.08 9.57 -7.43
C LEU A 155 -6.98 8.32 -8.32
N VAL A 156 -6.32 8.41 -9.47
CA VAL A 156 -6.04 7.23 -10.31
C VAL A 156 -5.10 6.27 -9.56
N ILE A 157 -4.01 6.77 -8.96
CA ILE A 157 -3.12 5.95 -8.11
C ILE A 157 -3.92 5.29 -6.98
N LEU A 158 -4.77 6.05 -6.30
CA LEU A 158 -5.61 5.54 -5.21
C LEU A 158 -6.59 4.47 -5.70
N THR A 159 -7.10 4.57 -6.93
CA THR A 159 -8.02 3.59 -7.52
C THR A 159 -7.30 2.27 -7.80
N TYR A 160 -6.08 2.31 -8.33
CA TYR A 160 -5.25 1.11 -8.50
C TYR A 160 -4.93 0.49 -7.13
N TYR A 161 -4.64 1.31 -6.13
CA TYR A 161 -4.44 0.83 -4.77
C TYR A 161 -5.71 0.18 -4.17
N ALA A 162 -6.89 0.73 -4.47
CA ALA A 162 -8.16 0.21 -3.97
C ALA A 162 -8.44 -1.23 -4.41
N ILE A 163 -7.88 -1.67 -5.55
CA ILE A 163 -7.94 -3.08 -5.97
C ILE A 163 -7.23 -3.97 -4.94
N PHE A 164 -6.06 -3.54 -4.45
CA PHE A 164 -5.32 -4.29 -3.42
C PHE A 164 -6.05 -4.27 -2.07
N LEU A 165 -6.71 -3.15 -1.73
CA LEU A 165 -7.57 -3.06 -0.54
C LEU A 165 -8.79 -3.99 -0.63
N ALA A 166 -9.43 -4.09 -1.79
CA ALA A 166 -10.54 -5.01 -2.01
C ALA A 166 -10.10 -6.47 -1.84
N THR A 167 -8.85 -6.78 -2.21
CA THR A 167 -8.25 -8.09 -1.94
C THR A 167 -8.04 -8.32 -0.44
N MET A 168 -7.65 -7.31 0.33
CA MET A 168 -7.62 -7.43 1.79
C MET A 168 -9.00 -7.66 2.39
N GLU A 169 -10.02 -6.89 2.01
CA GLU A 169 -11.38 -6.99 2.53
C GLU A 169 -11.95 -8.42 2.43
N LYS A 170 -11.66 -9.11 1.33
CA LYS A 170 -12.07 -10.50 1.11
C LYS A 170 -11.37 -11.49 2.06
N ASN A 171 -10.09 -11.26 2.35
CA ASN A 171 -9.24 -12.23 3.04
C ASN A 171 -9.05 -11.95 4.54
N PHE A 172 -9.22 -10.71 5.00
CA PHE A 172 -9.01 -10.31 6.38
C PHE A 172 -10.27 -9.66 6.97
N TRP A 173 -10.75 -10.23 8.08
CA TRP A 173 -11.98 -9.76 8.73
C TRP A 173 -11.88 -8.32 9.25
N TYR A 174 -10.68 -7.90 9.68
CA TYR A 174 -10.43 -6.58 10.26
C TYR A 174 -10.29 -5.45 9.23
N SER A 175 -10.20 -5.78 7.94
CA SER A 175 -10.18 -4.78 6.85
C SER A 175 -11.53 -4.61 6.16
N ARG A 176 -12.61 -5.16 6.73
CA ARG A 176 -13.97 -4.98 6.21
C ARG A 176 -14.54 -3.64 6.66
N GLY A 177 -14.81 -2.73 5.73
CA GLY A 177 -15.33 -1.40 6.07
C GLY A 177 -15.37 -0.42 4.91
#